data_AF-A0A971B9U7-F1
#
_entry.id   AF-A0A971B9U7-F1
#
_cell.length_a   1.000
_cell.length_b   1.000
_cell.length_c   1.000
_cell.angle_alpha   90.00
_cell.angle_beta   90.00
_cell.angle_gamma   90.00
#
_symmetry.space_group_name_H-M   'P 1'
#
loop_
_entity.id
_entity.type
_entity.pdbx_description
1 polymer ?
#
loop_
_entity_poly.entity_id
_entity_poly.type
_entity_poly.pdbx_seq_one_letter_code
_entity_poly.pdbx_strand_id
1 'polypeptide(L)' 'MKPSAPSKVLWIIALIIGILGFIFHFVASLAAYDFWFVLAAFVLLAIGTSFKKV' A
#
# COMPACT_ATOMS: atom_id res chain seq x y z
N MET A 1 -21.55 -4.00 -1.35
CA MET A 1 -20.94 -3.21 -0.25
C MET A 1 -20.24 -2.01 -0.86
N LYS A 2 -20.47 -0.79 -0.37
CA LYS A 2 -19.78 0.43 -0.86
C LYS A 2 -18.44 0.57 -0.13
N PRO A 3 -17.29 0.58 -0.82
CA PRO A 3 -16.00 0.82 -0.16
C PRO A 3 -16.06 2.13 0.62
N SER A 4 -15.64 2.08 1.88
CA SER A 4 -15.48 3.27 2.71
C SER A 4 -14.14 3.93 2.45
N ALA A 5 -14.06 5.23 2.69
CA ALA A 5 -12.77 5.91 2.67
C ALA A 5 -11.85 5.25 3.73
N PRO A 6 -10.60 4.92 3.37
CA PRO A 6 -9.66 4.40 4.34
C PRO A 6 -9.33 5.51 5.34
N SER A 7 -8.97 5.13 6.57
CA SER A 7 -8.51 6.12 7.53
C SER A 7 -7.31 6.90 6.96
N LYS A 8 -7.24 8.21 7.21
CA LYS A 8 -6.17 9.07 6.67
C LYS A 8 -4.77 8.51 7.00
N VAL A 9 -4.58 7.97 8.20
CA VAL A 9 -3.31 7.35 8.63
C VAL A 9 -2.98 6.12 7.79
N LEU A 10 -3.92 5.19 7.63
CA LEU A 10 -3.71 3.97 6.83
C LEU A 10 -3.42 4.30 5.36
N TRP A 11 -4.12 5.29 4.81
CA TRP A 11 -3.88 5.76 3.45
C TRP A 11 -2.47 6.31 3.27
N ILE A 12 -2.00 7.17 4.20
CA ILE A 12 -0.63 7.72 4.17
C ILE A 12 0.41 6.59 4.23
N ILE A 13 0.25 5.65 5.16
CA ILE A 13 1.20 4.52 5.33
C ILE A 13 1.27 3.70 4.04
N ALA A 14 0.11 3.33 3.48
CA ALA A 14 0.08 2.53 2.27
C ALA A 14 0.67 3.28 1.06
N LEU A 15 0.45 4.59 0.96
CA LEU A 15 1.06 5.42 -0.07
C LEU A 15 2.59 5.41 0.03
N ILE A 16 3.14 5.58 1.22
CA ILE A 16 4.60 5.56 1.46
C ILE A 16 5.19 4.20 1.08
N ILE A 17 4.56 3.10 1.49
CA ILE A 17 5.01 1.74 1.16
C ILE A 17 4.98 1.51 -0.35
N GLY A 18 3.92 1.98 -1.04
CA GLY A 18 3.82 1.87 -2.49
C GLY A 18 4.92 2.64 -3.21
N ILE A 19 5.18 3.89 -2.79
CA ILE A 19 6.28 4.71 -3.33
C ILE A 19 7.64 4.02 -3.10
N LEU A 20 7.88 3.44 -1.92
CA LEU A 20 9.11 2.69 -1.64
C LEU A 20 9.27 1.48 -2.56
N GLY A 21 8.19 0.75 -2.85
CA GLY A 21 8.23 -0.35 -3.81
C GLY A 21 8.65 0.11 -5.21
N PHE A 22 8.14 1.24 -5.68
CA PHE A 22 8.59 1.84 -6.95
C PHE A 22 10.06 2.26 -6.92
N ILE A 23 10.55 2.83 -5.81
CA ILE A 23 11.96 3.20 -5.66
C ILE A 23 12.85 1.95 -5.69
N PHE A 24 12.44 0.87 -5.04
CA PHE A 24 13.22 -0.38 -4.97
C PHE A 24 13.43 -1.03 -6.33
N HIS A 25 12.50 -0.84 -7.27
CA HIS A 25 12.66 -1.29 -8.65
C HIS A 25 13.93 -0.73 -9.32
N PHE A 26 14.32 0.51 -8.99
CA PHE A 26 15.51 1.16 -9.55
C PHE A 26 16.80 0.86 -8.77
N VAL A 27 16.69 0.18 -7.63
CA VAL A 27 17.84 -0.16 -6.77
C VAL A 27 18.08 -1.67 -6.88
N ALA A 28 19.14 -2.06 -7.59
CA ALA A 28 19.42 -3.46 -7.92
C ALA A 28 19.47 -4.40 -6.70
N SER A 29 19.93 -3.94 -5.53
CA SER A 29 19.96 -4.74 -4.29
C SER A 29 18.58 -4.94 -3.64
N LEU A 30 17.58 -4.15 -4.03
CA LEU A 30 16.23 -4.15 -3.46
C LEU A 30 15.15 -4.54 -4.48
N ALA A 31 15.50 -4.70 -5.75
CA ALA A 31 14.58 -5.05 -6.83
C ALA A 31 13.83 -6.37 -6.59
N ALA A 32 14.33 -7.29 -5.76
CA ALA A 32 13.58 -8.50 -5.39
C ALA A 32 12.34 -8.23 -4.49
N TYR A 33 12.27 -7.04 -3.87
CA TYR A 33 11.21 -6.66 -2.93
C TYR A 33 10.22 -5.65 -3.54
N ASP A 34 10.46 -5.15 -4.75
CA ASP A 34 9.67 -4.09 -5.39
C ASP A 34 8.17 -4.47 -5.47
N PHE A 35 7.87 -5.62 -6.04
CA PHE A 35 6.53 -6.17 -6.20
C PHE A 35 5.86 -6.39 -4.84
N TRP A 36 6.59 -6.92 -3.86
CA TRP A 36 6.05 -7.21 -2.53
C TRP A 36 5.66 -5.94 -1.78
N PHE A 37 6.43 -4.86 -1.91
CA PHE A 37 6.09 -3.57 -1.32
C PHE A 37 4.85 -2.95 -2.00
N VAL A 38 4.80 -2.95 -3.33
CA VAL A 38 3.62 -2.46 -4.07
C VAL A 38 2.37 -3.28 -3.73
N LEU A 39 2.50 -4.61 -3.65
CA LEU A 39 1.41 -5.52 -3.28
C LEU A 39 0.94 -5.27 -1.84
N ALA A 40 1.87 -5.13 -0.88
CA ALA A 40 1.54 -4.84 0.51
C ALA A 40 0.78 -3.52 0.66
N ALA A 41 1.23 -2.47 -0.04
CA ALA A 41 0.53 -1.18 -0.10
C ALA A 41 -0.88 -1.31 -0.66
N PHE A 42 -1.04 -2.06 -1.76
CA PHE A 42 -2.35 -2.31 -2.36
C PHE A 42 -3.28 -3.07 -1.41
N VAL A 43 -2.79 -4.12 -0.76
CA VAL A 43 -3.57 -4.91 0.21
C VAL A 43 -3.97 -4.05 1.42
N LEU A 44 -3.07 -3.22 1.94
CA LEU A 44 -3.36 -2.29 3.03
C LEU A 44 -4.48 -1.30 2.66
N LEU A 45 -4.47 -0.76 1.44
CA LEU A 45 -5.55 0.09 0.94
C LEU A 45 -6.84 -0.68 0.73
N ALA A 46 -6.77 -1.89 0.16
CA ALA A 46 -7.93 -2.74 -0.08
C ALA A 46 -8.63 -3.09 1.24
N ILE A 47 -7.87 -3.52 2.26
CA ILE A 47 -8.39 -3.77 3.61
C ILE A 47 -8.95 -2.48 4.20
N GLY A 48 -8.19 -1.38 4.12
CA GLY A 48 -8.59 -0.08 4.65
C GLY A 48 -9.88 0.48 4.08
N THR A 49 -10.19 0.14 2.83
CA THR A 49 -11.39 0.58 2.12
C THR A 49 -12.54 -0.41 2.22
N SER A 50 -12.25 -1.70 2.41
CA SER A 50 -13.26 -2.76 2.51
C SER A 50 -14.00 -2.73 3.84
N PHE A 51 -13.34 -2.34 4.93
CA PHE A 51 -13.95 -2.26 6.25
C PHE A 51 -14.42 -0.84 6.56
N LYS A 52 -15.75 -0.68 6.59
CA LYS A 52 -16.37 0.53 7.13
C LYS A 52 -16.15 0.52 8.63
N LYS A 53 -15.39 1.51 9.16
CA LYS A 53 -15.39 1.76 10.61
C LYS A 53 -16.84 1.95 11.03
N VAL A 54 -17.33 1.03 11.87
CA VAL A 54 -18.64 1.07 12.51
C VAL A 54 -18.63 2.19 13.53
#